data_AF-X0ZAI6-F1
#
_entry.id   AF-X0ZAI6-F1
#
_cell.length_a   1.000
_cell.length_b   1.000
_cell.length_c   1.000
_cell.angle_alpha   90.00
_cell.angle_beta   90.00
_cell.angle_gamma   90.00
#
_symmetry.space_group_name_H-M   'P 1'
#
loop_
_entity.id
_entity.type
_entity.pdbx_description
1 polymer ?
#
loop_
_entity_poly.entity_id
_entity_poly.type
_entity_poly.pdbx_seq_one_letter_code
_entity_poly.pdbx_strand_id
1 'polypeptide(L)' 'AVNPDELEALKIGIDMELESIKFYQTALEKSKDNHQKAFLRRLVEEEKEHHQLLQNTHSYLKNSGDWFLWEEKGLLDGG' A
#
# COMPACT_ATOMS: atom_id res chain seq x y z
N ALA A 1 9.68 -12.35 -13.92
CA ALA A 1 10.22 -11.08 -13.39
C ALA A 1 9.05 -10.20 -12.98
N VAL A 2 9.19 -9.47 -11.87
CA VAL A 2 8.18 -8.48 -11.43
C VAL A 2 8.10 -7.36 -12.44
N ASN A 3 6.90 -6.94 -12.83
CA ASN A 3 6.73 -5.83 -13.75
C ASN A 3 6.93 -4.50 -12.99
N PRO A 4 7.89 -3.63 -13.40
CA PRO A 4 8.08 -2.32 -12.78
C PRO A 4 6.81 -1.47 -12.73
N ASP A 5 5.93 -1.62 -13.72
CA ASP A 5 4.65 -0.90 -13.78
C ASP A 5 3.69 -1.37 -12.67
N GLU A 6 3.76 -2.64 -12.25
CA GLU A 6 2.96 -3.16 -11.13
C GLU A 6 3.43 -2.61 -9.79
N LEU A 7 4.74 -2.47 -9.58
CA LEU A 7 5.29 -1.86 -8.37
C LEU A 7 4.94 -0.37 -8.29
N GLU A 8 5.02 0.35 -9.41
CA GLU A 8 4.66 1.77 -9.44
C GLU A 8 3.16 1.97 -9.23
N ALA A 9 2.30 1.12 -9.83
CA ALA A 9 0.86 1.16 -9.59
C ALA A 9 0.51 0.92 -8.11
N LEU A 10 1.19 -0.03 -7.45
CA LEU A 10 1.01 -0.28 -6.02
C LEU A 10 1.47 0.91 -5.18
N LYS A 11 2.58 1.56 -5.55
CA LYS A 11 3.07 2.75 -4.86
C LYS A 11 2.08 3.92 -4.97
N ILE A 12 1.53 4.16 -6.16
CA ILE A 12 0.47 5.15 -6.37
C ILE A 12 -0.73 4.85 -5.47
N GLY A 13 -1.15 3.58 -5.41
CA GLY A 13 -2.23 3.15 -4.52
C GLY A 13 -1.93 3.42 -3.04
N ILE A 14 -0.73 3.07 -2.57
CA ILE A 14 -0.28 3.32 -1.19
C ILE A 14 -0.36 4.81 -0.84
N ASP A 15 0.16 5.67 -1.72
CA ASP A 15 0.14 7.12 -1.50
C ASP A 15 -1.29 7.66 -1.49
N MET A 16 -2.15 7.16 -2.38
CA MET A 16 -3.57 7.53 -2.44
C MET A 16 -4.31 7.14 -1.15
N GLU A 17 -4.10 5.93 -0.62
CA GLU A 17 -4.74 5.52 0.64
C GLU A 17 -4.27 6.37 1.83
N LEU A 18 -2.99 6.74 1.85
CA LEU A 18 -2.46 7.62 2.89
C LEU A 18 -3.10 9.02 2.83
N GLU A 19 -3.36 9.55 1.63
CA GLU A 19 -4.10 10.80 1.45
C GLU A 19 -5.56 10.68 1.88
N SER A 20 -6.24 9.59 1.53
CA SER A 20 -7.62 9.29 1.94
C SER A 20 -7.76 9.21 3.47
N ILE A 21 -6.82 8.54 4.16
CA ILE A 21 -6.79 8.47 5.62
C ILE A 21 -6.74 9.88 6.23
N LYS A 22 -5.81 10.73 5.77
CA LYS A 22 -5.67 12.12 6.26
C LYS A 22 -6.92 12.94 5.98
N PHE A 23 -7.51 12.77 4.79
CA PHE A 23 -8.73 13.46 4.39
C PHE A 23 -9.90 13.11 5.31
N TYR A 24 -10.18 11.82 5.51
CA TYR A 24 -11.29 11.39 6.35
C TYR A 24 -11.05 11.67 7.84
N GLN A 25 -9.82 11.60 8.33
CA GLN A 25 -9.48 12.03 9.69
C GLN A 25 -9.77 13.53 9.90
N THR A 26 -9.35 14.37 8.97
CA THR A 26 -9.63 15.81 9.01
C THR A 26 -11.13 16.10 8.97
N ALA A 27 -11.87 15.37 8.14
CA ALA A 27 -13.32 15.49 8.08
C ALA A 27 -14.01 15.03 9.38
N LEU A 28 -13.51 13.95 9.99
CA LEU A 28 -14.01 13.40 11.25
C LEU A 28 -13.87 14.40 12.39
N GLU A 29 -12.71 15.06 12.48
CA GLU A 29 -12.42 16.09 13.48
C GLU A 29 -13.32 17.33 13.33
N LYS A 30 -13.67 17.70 12.10
CA LYS A 30 -14.53 18.85 11.79
C LYS A 30 -16.03 18.55 11.95
N SER A 31 -16.43 17.28 11.91
CA SER A 31 -17.83 16.89 12.03
C SER A 31 -18.36 17.13 13.44
N LYS A 32 -19.64 17.56 13.54
CA LYS A 32 -20.37 17.71 14.80
C LYS A 32 -21.50 16.68 14.96
N ASP A 33 -21.87 16.02 13.87
CA ASP A 33 -22.94 15.02 13.85
C ASP A 33 -22.39 13.62 14.19
N ASN A 34 -23.06 12.94 15.12
CA ASN A 34 -22.56 11.65 15.62
C ASN A 34 -22.66 10.53 14.57
N HIS A 35 -23.65 10.58 13.67
CA HIS A 35 -23.78 9.60 12.60
C HIS A 35 -22.68 9.79 11.55
N GLN A 36 -22.43 11.03 11.15
CA GLN A 36 -21.34 11.38 10.25
C GLN A 36 -19.98 11.01 10.84
N LYS A 37 -19.75 11.23 12.14
CA LYS A 37 -18.53 10.78 12.83
C LYS A 37 -18.36 9.27 12.80
N ALA A 38 -19.43 8.50 13.04
CA ALA A 38 -19.37 7.05 12.99
C ALA A 38 -19.00 6.56 11.58
N PHE A 39 -19.61 7.15 10.56
CA PHE A 39 -19.32 6.83 9.16
C PHE A 39 -17.88 7.18 8.77
N LEU A 40 -17.41 8.41 9.06
CA LEU A 40 -16.04 8.83 8.74
C LEU A 40 -15.00 7.99 9.49
N ARG A 41 -15.27 7.59 10.74
CA ARG A 41 -14.40 6.67 11.48
C ARG A 41 -14.30 5.32 10.78
N ARG A 42 -15.41 4.80 10.27
CA ARG A 42 -15.40 3.53 9.52
C ARG A 42 -14.53 3.63 8.27
N LEU A 43 -14.66 4.71 7.50
CA LEU A 43 -13.81 4.95 6.32
C LEU A 43 -12.34 5.03 6.68
N VAL A 44 -11.97 5.76 7.74
CA VAL A 44 -10.57 5.82 8.20
C VAL A 44 -9.99 4.43 8.51
N GLU A 45 -10.77 3.53 9.10
CA GLU A 45 -10.29 2.17 9.38
C GLU A 45 -10.21 1.31 8.12
N GLU A 46 -11.17 1.44 7.18
CA GLU A 46 -11.11 0.74 5.89
C GLU A 46 -9.88 1.14 5.07
N GLU A 47 -9.58 2.44 4.95
CA GLU A 47 -8.40 2.88 4.18
C GLU A 47 -7.07 2.48 4.85
N LYS A 48 -7.04 2.35 6.18
CA LYS A 48 -5.86 1.80 6.88
C LYS A 48 -5.65 0.32 6.53
N GLU A 49 -6.72 -0.47 6.47
CA GLU A 49 -6.66 -1.87 6.06
C GLU A 49 -6.19 -1.98 4.60
N HIS A 50 -6.73 -1.16 3.69
CA HIS A 50 -6.29 -1.09 2.29
C HIS A 50 -4.81 -0.69 2.16
N HIS A 51 -4.40 0.37 2.84
CA HIS A 51 -3.02 0.84 2.85
C HIS A 51 -2.06 -0.27 3.33
N GLN A 52 -2.38 -0.97 4.41
CA GLN A 52 -1.57 -2.07 4.91
C GLN A 52 -1.50 -3.23 3.92
N LEU A 53 -2.61 -3.57 3.28
CA LEU A 53 -2.66 -4.62 2.26
C LEU A 53 -1.76 -4.28 1.07
N LEU A 54 -1.86 -3.05 0.55
CA LEU A 54 -1.05 -2.60 -0.58
C LEU A 54 0.44 -2.57 -0.24
N GLN A 55 0.82 -2.13 0.96
CA GLN A 55 2.21 -2.19 1.44
C GLN A 55 2.74 -3.63 1.51
N ASN A 56 1.92 -4.56 2.01
CA ASN A 56 2.28 -5.97 2.10
C ASN A 56 2.47 -6.57 0.69
N THR A 57 1.55 -6.30 -0.23
CA THR A 57 1.63 -6.76 -1.63
C THR A 57 2.86 -6.19 -2.34
N HIS A 58 3.11 -4.88 -2.19
CA HIS A 58 4.30 -4.24 -2.77
C HIS A 58 5.60 -4.87 -2.24
N SER A 59 5.67 -5.12 -0.93
CA SER A 59 6.83 -5.76 -0.29
C SER A 59 7.02 -7.20 -0.76
N TYR A 60 5.93 -7.96 -0.87
CA TYR A 60 5.96 -9.34 -1.38
C TYR A 60 6.45 -9.41 -2.82
N LEU A 61 5.92 -8.57 -3.72
CA LEU A 61 6.36 -8.55 -5.11
C LEU A 61 7.81 -8.11 -5.22
N LYS A 62 8.22 -7.04 -4.53
CA LYS A 62 9.62 -6.60 -4.55
C LYS A 62 10.58 -7.71 -4.09
N ASN A 63 10.29 -8.36 -2.96
CA ASN A 63 11.16 -9.40 -2.40
C ASN A 63 11.14 -10.71 -3.20
N SER A 64 10.00 -11.09 -3.79
CA SER A 64 9.92 -12.27 -4.67
C SER A 64 10.61 -12.04 -6.01
N GLY A 65 10.59 -10.81 -6.52
CA GLY A 65 11.41 -10.38 -7.65
C GLY A 65 12.90 -10.37 -7.33
N ASP A 66 13.28 -9.87 -6.15
CA ASP A 66 14.67 -9.89 -5.69
C ASP A 66 15.18 -11.35 -5.61
N TRP A 67 14.46 -12.25 -4.93
CA TRP A 67 14.84 -13.68 -4.82
C TRP A 67 15.08 -14.33 -6.18
N PHE A 68 14.21 -14.06 -7.17
CA PHE A 68 14.36 -14.56 -8.54
C PHE A 68 15.62 -14.01 -9.25
N LEU A 69 15.99 -12.73 -9.00
CA LEU A 69 17.20 -12.12 -9.55
C LEU A 69 18.49 -12.66 -8.90
N TRP A 70 18.47 -13.00 -7.61
CA TRP A 70 19.64 -13.55 -6.92
C TRP A 70 19.95 -15.00 -7.34
N GLU A 71 18.95 -15.84 -7.62
CA GLU A 71 19.18 -17.19 -8.16
C GLU A 71 19.83 -17.15 -9.56
N GLU A 72 19.40 -16.25 -10.44
CA GLU A 72 19.98 -16.15 -11.79
C GLU A 72 21.41 -15.56 -11.78
N LYS A 73 21.70 -14.63 -10.86
CA LYS A 73 23.02 -14.01 -10.73
C LYS A 73 24.06 -14.91 -10.04
N GLY A 74 23.63 -15.85 -9.18
CA GLY A 74 24.50 -16.84 -8.55
C GLY A 74 25.01 -17.95 -9.48
N LEU A 75 24.42 -18.09 -10.67
CA LEU A 75 24.82 -19.08 -11.69
C LEU A 75 25.90 -18.57 -12.67
N LEU A 76 26.27 -17.28 -12.63
CA LEU A 76 27.19 -16.67 -13.60
C LEU A 76 28.64 -16.48 -13.10
N ASP A 77 28.92 -16.64 -11.81
CA ASP A 77 30.30 -16.62 -11.28
C ASP A 77 30.88 -18.05 -11.14
N GLY A 78 30.85 -18.78 -12.25
CA GLY A 78 31.50 -20.08 -12.42
C GLY A 78 32.54 -20.05 -13.52
N GLY A 79 33.67 -19.39 -13.28
CA GLY A 79 34.86 -19.37 -14.13
C GLY A 79 36.12 -19.14 -13.31
#